data_AF-A0A7R9B3G3-F1
#
_entry.id   AF-A0A7R9B3G3-F1
#
_cell.length_a   1.000
_cell.length_b   1.000
_cell.length_c   1.000
_cell.angle_alpha   90.00
_cell.angle_beta   90.00
_cell.angle_gamma   90.00
#
_symmetry.space_group_name_H-M   'P 1'
#
loop_
_entity.id
_entity.type
_entity.pdbx_description
1 polymer ?
#
loop_
_entity_poly.entity_id
_entity_poly.type
_entity_poly.pdbx_seq_one_letter_code
_entity_poly.pdbx_strand_id
1 'polypeptide(L)'
;MFPDLWKLGQAYFSGELHVKVEPEKQTHFKRMVLAPIELLSGLLRAAILPHTLDRMSPLRTSYGMWPPQGLEGVGPWLPHCLRYIRSTYTSLIRLDLPNEALTIIASLIFDLRLHCMSTLFQQAAEHIKCLHKKETWHIEFDTKHSGITQLVTITH
;
A
#
# COMPACT_ATOMS: atom_id res chain seq x y z
N MET A 1 21.60 4.58 4.04
CA MET A 1 21.48 5.63 5.08
C MET A 1 20.61 5.19 6.26
N PHE A 2 19.30 4.89 6.10
CA PHE A 2 18.47 4.44 7.24
C PHE A 2 18.94 3.12 7.88
N PRO A 3 19.30 2.07 7.11
CA PRO A 3 19.84 0.83 7.70
C PRO A 3 21.16 1.01 8.43
N ASP A 4 22.03 1.88 7.90
CA ASP A 4 23.33 2.16 8.48
C ASP A 4 23.18 2.91 9.81
N LEU A 5 22.24 3.86 9.87
CA LEU A 5 21.88 4.57 11.11
C LEU A 5 21.35 3.61 12.18
N TRP A 6 20.48 2.66 11.80
CA TRP A 6 19.97 1.66 12.74
C TRP A 6 21.08 0.77 13.29
N LYS A 7 21.94 0.23 12.41
CA LYS A 7 23.08 -0.60 12.81
C LYS A 7 24.08 0.15 13.68
N LEU A 8 24.36 1.42 13.37
CA LEU A 8 25.23 2.27 14.18
C LEU A 8 24.65 2.50 15.58
N GLY A 9 23.34 2.76 15.68
CA GLY A 9 22.67 2.89 16.98
C GLY A 9 22.73 1.59 17.78
N GLN A 10 22.50 0.45 17.14
CA GLN A 10 22.65 -0.86 17.77
C GLN A 10 24.08 -1.06 18.31
N ALA A 11 25.11 -0.84 17.50
CA ALA A 11 26.50 -0.93 17.94
C ALA A 11 26.82 0.03 19.11
N TYR A 12 26.22 1.23 19.10
CA TYR A 12 26.40 2.22 20.17
C TYR A 12 25.79 1.75 21.49
N PHE A 13 24.52 1.31 21.47
CA PHE A 13 23.84 0.87 22.70
C PHE A 13 24.28 -0.52 23.18
N SER A 14 24.81 -1.37 22.30
CA SER A 14 25.42 -2.65 22.65
C SER A 14 26.83 -2.50 23.27
N GLY A 15 27.41 -1.29 23.25
CA GLY A 15 28.74 -1.04 23.81
C GLY A 15 29.90 -1.53 22.95
N GLU A 16 29.67 -1.85 21.68
CA GLU A 16 30.72 -2.23 20.73
C GLU A 16 31.60 -1.03 20.35
N LEU A 17 31.06 0.19 20.49
CA LEU A 17 31.82 1.42 20.39
C LEU A 17 32.52 1.71 21.73
N HIS A 18 33.80 2.09 21.66
CA HIS A 18 34.64 2.45 22.81
C HIS A 18 34.26 3.81 23.46
N VAL A 19 32.97 4.16 23.43
CA VAL A 19 32.41 5.43 23.90
C VAL A 19 31.46 5.12 25.06
N LYS A 20 31.42 5.99 26.06
CA LYS A 20 30.48 5.84 27.19
C LYS A 20 29.04 5.88 26.69
N VAL A 21 28.30 4.80 26.93
CA VAL A 21 26.89 4.70 26.53
C VAL A 21 26.03 5.55 27.45
N GLU A 22 25.21 6.41 26.87
CA GLU A 22 24.24 7.24 27.58
C GLU A 22 22.83 6.65 27.41
N PRO A 23 22.28 5.95 28.43
CA PRO A 23 21.00 5.24 28.31
C PRO A 23 19.81 6.19 28.08
N GLU A 24 19.91 7.45 28.52
CA GLU A 24 18.88 8.47 28.30
C GLU A 24 18.64 8.75 26.80
N LYS A 25 19.66 8.56 25.96
CA LYS A 25 19.58 8.78 24.51
C LYS A 25 18.88 7.64 23.77
N GLN A 26 18.68 6.48 24.41
CA GLN A 26 18.04 5.32 23.78
C GLN A 26 16.58 5.61 23.40
N THR A 27 15.85 6.30 24.28
CA THR A 27 14.45 6.69 24.02
C THR A 27 14.36 7.67 22.84
N HIS A 28 15.27 8.65 22.80
CA HIS A 28 15.32 9.62 21.70
C HIS A 28 15.68 8.95 20.37
N PHE A 29 16.64 8.02 20.38
CA PHE A 29 17.01 7.24 19.20
C PHE A 29 15.84 6.40 18.69
N LYS A 30 15.12 5.71 19.59
CA LYS A 30 13.92 4.94 19.23
C LYS A 30 12.87 5.85 18.56
N ARG A 31 12.64 7.06 19.08
CA ARG A 31 11.73 8.04 18.48
C ARG A 31 12.20 8.49 17.09
N MET A 32 13.50 8.73 16.91
CA MET A 32 14.09 9.10 15.62
C MET A 32 13.92 8.02 14.55
N VAL A 33 13.91 6.74 14.94
CA VAL A 33 13.66 5.61 14.03
C VAL A 33 12.17 5.43 13.73
N LEU A 34 11.31 5.61 14.73
CA LEU A 34 9.85 5.45 14.58
C LEU A 34 9.20 6.59 13.80
N ALA A 35 9.62 7.84 14.00
CA ALA A 35 8.98 9.00 13.39
C ALA A 35 8.93 8.97 11.84
N PRO A 36 10.01 8.59 11.13
CA PRO A 36 9.96 8.43 9.67
C PRO A 36 9.01 7.30 9.22
N ILE A 37 8.90 6.22 10.00
CA ILE A 37 8.02 5.08 9.70
C ILE A 37 6.56 5.49 9.88
N GLU A 38 6.24 6.19 10.99
CA GLU A 38 4.93 6.78 11.25
C GLU A 38 4.54 7.78 10.13
N LEU A 39 5.47 8.67 9.76
CA LEU A 39 5.28 9.66 8.71
C LEU A 39 5.01 9.01 7.34
N LEU A 40 5.83 8.04 6.93
CA LEU A 40 5.63 7.27 5.69
C LEU A 40 4.24 6.62 5.68
N SER A 41 3.88 5.98 6.79
CA SER A 41 2.60 5.31 6.96
C SER A 41 1.42 6.28 6.87
N GLY A 42 1.55 7.45 7.50
CA GLY A 42 0.56 8.53 7.45
C GLY A 42 0.38 9.12 6.05
N LEU A 43 1.48 9.40 5.35
CA LEU A 43 1.46 9.93 3.98
C LEU A 43 0.81 8.94 2.99
N LEU A 44 1.17 7.66 3.07
CA LEU A 44 0.58 6.62 2.21
C LEU A 44 -0.90 6.43 2.47
N ARG A 45 -1.33 6.48 3.75
CA ARG A 45 -2.75 6.48 4.08
C ARG A 45 -3.47 7.73 3.58
N ALA A 46 -2.85 8.91 3.67
CA ALA A 46 -3.45 10.16 3.18
C ALA A 46 -3.66 10.14 1.66
N ALA A 47 -2.69 9.60 0.91
CA ALA A 47 -2.72 9.54 -0.54
C ALA A 47 -3.65 8.45 -1.08
N ILE A 48 -3.56 7.23 -0.54
CA ILE A 48 -4.19 6.03 -1.12
C ILE A 48 -5.45 5.60 -0.35
N LEU A 49 -5.44 5.78 0.97
CA LEU A 49 -6.47 5.26 1.88
C LEU A 49 -7.09 6.37 2.73
N PRO A 50 -7.60 7.47 2.13
CA PRO A 50 -8.04 8.64 2.88
C PRO A 50 -9.19 8.35 3.86
N HIS A 51 -9.87 7.22 3.70
CA HIS A 51 -10.95 6.70 4.56
C HIS A 51 -10.44 5.95 5.81
N THR A 52 -9.18 5.52 5.83
CA THR A 52 -8.55 4.85 7.00
C THR A 52 -7.93 5.84 7.98
N LEU A 53 -7.73 7.10 7.56
CA LEU A 53 -7.38 8.18 8.47
C LEU A 53 -8.64 8.69 9.15
N ASP A 54 -8.59 8.79 10.48
CA ASP A 54 -9.66 9.41 11.24
C ASP A 54 -9.91 10.85 10.72
N ARG A 55 -11.16 11.15 10.35
CA ARG A 55 -11.56 12.42 9.73
C ARG A 55 -11.25 13.63 10.61
N MET A 56 -11.16 13.44 11.92
CA MET A 56 -10.86 14.48 12.92
C MET A 56 -9.40 14.53 13.37
N SER A 57 -8.52 13.67 12.84
CA SER A 57 -7.12 13.68 13.26
C SER A 57 -6.40 14.95 12.79
N PRO A 58 -5.77 15.74 13.68
CA PRO A 58 -4.98 16.91 13.30
C PRO A 58 -3.78 16.54 12.41
N LEU A 59 -3.40 15.26 12.36
CA LEU A 59 -2.36 14.78 11.46
C LEU A 59 -2.77 14.86 9.97
N ARG A 60 -4.06 14.82 9.65
CA ARG A 60 -4.49 14.93 8.25
C ARG A 60 -4.12 16.29 7.65
N THR A 61 -4.18 17.34 8.47
CA THR A 61 -3.75 18.69 8.10
C THR A 61 -2.23 18.77 7.91
N SER A 62 -1.44 18.00 8.67
CA SER A 62 0.03 17.98 8.53
C SER A 62 0.53 17.19 7.32
N TYR A 63 -0.26 16.24 6.80
CA TYR A 63 0.12 15.43 5.63
C TYR A 63 -0.23 16.05 4.27
N GLY A 64 -0.85 17.24 4.27
CA GLY A 64 -1.25 17.97 3.07
C GLY A 64 -2.55 17.46 2.43
N MET A 65 -3.18 18.33 1.63
CA MET A 65 -4.37 17.98 0.86
C MET A 65 -3.97 17.33 -0.46
N TRP A 66 -4.18 16.02 -0.58
CA TRP A 66 -4.04 15.30 -1.85
C TRP A 66 -5.24 15.63 -2.76
N PRO A 67 -5.03 15.89 -4.06
CA PRO A 67 -6.12 16.23 -4.97
C PRO A 67 -7.16 15.10 -5.00
N PRO A 68 -8.47 15.41 -4.92
CA PRO A 68 -9.53 14.40 -4.88
C PRO A 68 -9.60 13.56 -6.17
N GLN A 69 -9.03 14.07 -7.26
CA GLN A 69 -8.94 13.43 -8.57
C GLN A 69 -7.81 12.36 -8.65
N GLY A 70 -6.99 12.23 -7.61
CA GLY A 70 -5.83 11.32 -7.61
C GLY A 70 -6.18 9.84 -7.66
N LEU A 71 -7.43 9.42 -7.43
CA LEU A 71 -7.80 8.00 -7.37
C LEU A 71 -8.13 7.37 -8.73
N GLU A 72 -8.58 8.16 -9.72
CA GLU A 72 -9.06 7.61 -11.00
C GLU A 72 -7.95 6.97 -11.85
N GLY A 73 -6.68 7.24 -11.54
CA GLY A 73 -5.53 6.61 -12.19
C GLY A 73 -4.71 5.66 -11.30
N VAL A 74 -5.00 5.58 -10.00
CA VAL A 74 -4.17 4.82 -9.04
C VAL A 74 -4.55 3.35 -8.96
N GLY A 75 -5.75 2.98 -9.39
CA GLY A 75 -6.22 1.58 -9.43
C GLY A 75 -5.21 0.58 -10.02
N PRO A 76 -4.67 0.83 -11.22
CA PRO A 76 -3.64 -0.02 -11.83
C PRO A 76 -2.30 -0.06 -11.07
N TRP A 77 -1.98 1.00 -10.32
CA TRP A 77 -0.72 1.13 -9.57
C TRP A 77 -0.82 0.59 -8.14
N LEU A 78 -2.02 0.38 -7.61
CA LEU A 78 -2.26 -0.16 -6.27
C LEU A 78 -1.50 -1.49 -6.01
N PRO A 79 -1.52 -2.50 -6.90
CA PRO A 79 -0.75 -3.72 -6.71
C PRO A 79 0.77 -3.46 -6.69
N HIS A 80 1.24 -2.49 -7.47
CA HIS A 80 2.64 -2.10 -7.50
C HIS A 80 3.03 -1.48 -6.15
N CYS A 81 2.28 -0.48 -5.67
CA CYS A 81 2.48 0.12 -4.34
C CYS A 81 2.53 -0.94 -3.23
N LEU A 82 1.60 -1.90 -3.25
CA LEU A 82 1.57 -3.00 -2.28
C LEU A 82 2.83 -3.88 -2.34
N ARG A 83 3.35 -4.17 -3.54
CA ARG A 83 4.59 -4.95 -3.70
C ARG A 83 5.79 -4.23 -3.09
N TYR A 84 5.93 -2.91 -3.32
CA TYR A 84 7.03 -2.12 -2.75
C TYR A 84 6.93 -2.03 -1.24
N ILE A 85 5.74 -1.73 -0.69
CA ILE A 85 5.55 -1.62 0.76
C ILE A 85 5.83 -2.98 1.43
N ARG A 86 5.43 -4.09 0.82
CA ARG A 86 5.77 -5.44 1.31
C ARG A 86 7.27 -5.70 1.27
N SER A 87 7.96 -5.28 0.21
CA SER A 87 9.42 -5.40 0.10
C SER A 87 10.13 -4.57 1.18
N THR A 88 9.64 -3.35 1.44
CA THR A 88 10.11 -2.51 2.54
C THR A 88 9.91 -3.22 3.88
N TYR A 89 8.73 -3.78 4.14
CA TYR A 89 8.45 -4.53 5.36
C TYR A 89 9.41 -5.72 5.56
N THR A 90 9.67 -6.52 4.52
CA THR A 90 10.68 -7.59 4.58
C THR A 90 12.07 -7.05 4.89
N SER A 91 12.44 -5.90 4.33
CA SER A 91 13.73 -5.25 4.61
C SER A 91 13.79 -4.77 6.07
N LEU A 92 12.71 -4.22 6.61
CA LEU A 92 12.62 -3.80 8.01
C LEU A 92 12.72 -4.98 8.99
N ILE A 93 12.10 -6.13 8.66
CA ILE A 93 12.27 -7.37 9.45
C ILE A 93 13.74 -7.81 9.44
N ARG A 94 14.40 -7.80 8.28
CA ARG A 94 15.83 -8.17 8.17
C ARG A 94 16.78 -7.22 8.92
N LEU A 95 16.31 -6.02 9.27
CA LEU A 95 17.04 -5.08 10.10
C LEU A 95 16.85 -5.35 11.61
N ASP A 96 15.98 -6.28 12.00
CA ASP A 96 15.61 -6.55 13.40
C ASP A 96 15.09 -5.29 14.12
N LEU A 97 14.23 -4.52 13.43
CA LEU A 97 13.58 -3.34 14.00
C LEU A 97 12.60 -3.71 15.12
N PRO A 98 12.30 -2.76 16.05
CA PRO A 98 11.34 -3.00 17.12
C PRO A 98 9.96 -3.40 16.59
N ASN A 99 9.26 -4.28 17.31
CA ASN A 99 7.93 -4.76 16.90
C ASN A 99 6.92 -3.62 16.67
N GLU A 100 7.06 -2.50 17.37
CA GLU A 100 6.26 -1.29 17.19
C GLU A 100 6.38 -0.72 15.76
N ALA A 101 7.60 -0.61 15.24
CA ALA A 101 7.86 -0.19 13.86
C ALA A 101 7.25 -1.16 12.84
N LEU A 102 7.40 -2.47 13.09
CA LEU A 102 6.85 -3.51 12.22
C LEU A 102 5.32 -3.49 12.22
N THR A 103 4.69 -3.25 13.36
CA THR A 103 3.23 -3.19 13.51
C THR A 103 2.62 -2.06 12.69
N ILE A 104 3.27 -0.88 12.67
CA ILE A 104 2.81 0.28 11.90
C ILE A 104 2.72 -0.05 10.39
N ILE A 105 3.75 -0.69 9.84
CA ILE A 105 3.79 -1.05 8.42
C ILE A 105 2.89 -2.27 8.13
N ALA A 106 2.80 -3.24 9.04
CA ALA A 106 1.91 -4.39 8.90
C ALA A 106 0.43 -3.95 8.83
N SER A 107 0.01 -3.02 9.68
CA SER A 107 -1.33 -2.41 9.63
C SER A 107 -1.57 -1.71 8.29
N LEU A 108 -0.59 -0.93 7.79
CA LEU A 108 -0.69 -0.28 6.49
C LEU A 108 -0.85 -1.29 5.35
N ILE A 109 -0.09 -2.39 5.37
CA ILE A 109 -0.18 -3.46 4.37
C ILE A 109 -1.56 -4.10 4.39
N PHE A 110 -2.14 -4.32 5.56
CA PHE A 110 -3.48 -4.88 5.69
C PHE A 110 -4.54 -3.96 5.07
N ASP A 111 -4.53 -2.67 5.46
CA ASP A 111 -5.46 -1.67 4.94
C ASP A 111 -5.36 -1.55 3.41
N LEU A 112 -4.14 -1.55 2.90
CA LEU A 112 -3.89 -1.45 1.46
C LEU A 112 -4.39 -2.69 0.72
N ARG A 113 -4.20 -3.91 1.26
CA ARG A 113 -4.73 -5.14 0.68
C ARG A 113 -6.25 -5.09 0.58
N LEU A 114 -6.91 -4.66 1.65
CA LEU A 114 -8.36 -4.54 1.69
C LEU A 114 -8.84 -3.58 0.60
N HIS A 115 -8.23 -2.40 0.49
CA HIS A 115 -8.59 -1.42 -0.53
C HIS A 115 -8.31 -1.88 -1.96
N CYS A 116 -7.18 -2.54 -2.20
CA CYS A 116 -6.87 -3.16 -3.49
C CYS A 116 -7.97 -4.15 -3.89
N MET A 117 -8.37 -5.05 -2.98
CA MET A 117 -9.41 -6.04 -3.25
C MET A 117 -10.77 -5.37 -3.51
N SER A 118 -11.17 -4.41 -2.68
CA SER A 118 -12.42 -3.67 -2.89
C SER A 118 -12.45 -2.96 -4.24
N THR A 119 -11.35 -2.30 -4.62
CA THR A 119 -11.25 -1.58 -5.90
C THR A 119 -11.33 -2.55 -7.08
N LEU A 120 -10.60 -3.68 -7.02
CA LEU A 120 -10.63 -4.69 -8.06
C LEU A 120 -12.02 -5.31 -8.22
N PHE A 121 -12.69 -5.63 -7.10
CA PHE A 121 -14.06 -6.15 -7.16
C PHE A 121 -15.05 -5.12 -7.70
N GLN A 122 -14.89 -3.85 -7.35
CA GLN A 122 -15.76 -2.79 -7.85
C GLN A 122 -15.57 -2.56 -9.35
N GLN A 123 -14.32 -2.58 -9.84
CA GLN A 123 -14.02 -2.55 -11.27
C GLN A 123 -14.57 -3.76 -12.00
N ALA A 124 -14.37 -4.98 -11.46
CA ALA A 124 -14.91 -6.20 -12.05
C ALA A 124 -16.44 -6.19 -12.09
N ALA A 125 -17.11 -5.77 -11.01
CA ALA A 125 -18.55 -5.64 -10.96
C ALA A 125 -19.08 -4.62 -11.99
N GLU A 126 -18.38 -3.49 -12.15
CA GLU A 126 -18.75 -2.49 -13.15
C GLU A 126 -18.53 -2.99 -14.59
N HIS A 127 -17.46 -3.76 -14.82
CA HIS A 127 -17.22 -4.41 -16.11
C HIS A 127 -18.30 -5.44 -16.45
N ILE A 128 -18.75 -6.24 -15.47
CA ILE A 128 -19.85 -7.20 -15.65
C ILE A 128 -21.16 -6.45 -15.91
N LYS A 129 -21.46 -5.38 -15.17
CA LYS A 129 -22.64 -4.56 -15.41
C LYS A 129 -22.62 -3.93 -16.80
N CYS A 130 -21.48 -3.44 -17.26
CA CYS A 130 -21.35 -2.85 -18.59
C CYS A 130 -21.16 -3.88 -19.71
N LEU A 131 -21.16 -5.18 -19.41
CA LEU A 131 -20.93 -6.25 -20.39
C LEU A 131 -21.97 -6.19 -21.50
N HIS A 132 -23.24 -5.92 -21.17
CA HIS A 132 -24.34 -5.77 -22.12
C HIS A 132 -24.09 -4.70 -23.21
N LYS A 133 -23.17 -3.75 -22.99
CA LYS A 133 -22.79 -2.71 -23.97
C LYS A 133 -21.71 -3.19 -24.94
N LYS A 134 -20.97 -4.24 -24.56
CA LYS A 134 -19.86 -4.82 -25.33
C LYS A 134 -20.24 -6.14 -26.01
N GLU A 135 -21.40 -6.71 -25.64
CA GLU A 135 -21.94 -7.89 -26.31
C GLU A 135 -22.47 -7.51 -27.70
N THR A 136 -21.62 -7.63 -28.71
CA THR A 136 -22.05 -7.69 -30.11
C THR A 136 -22.51 -9.12 -30.38
N TRP A 137 -23.78 -9.40 -30.08
CA TRP A 137 -24.45 -10.66 -30.40
C TRP A 137 -24.57 -10.81 -31.93
N HIS A 138 -23.48 -11.19 -32.60
CA HIS A 138 -23.51 -11.60 -34.00
C HIS A 138 -23.91 -13.09 -34.06
N ILE A 139 -25.12 -13.33 -34.54
CA ILE A 139 -25.62 -14.68 -34.82
C ILE A 139 -25.09 -15.05 -36.20
N GLU A 140 -24.17 -16.02 -36.26
CA GLU A 140 -23.74 -16.61 -37.52
C GLU A 140 -24.60 -17.84 -37.80
N PHE A 141 -25.22 -17.87 -38.97
CA PHE A 141 -26.00 -19.01 -39.43
C PHE A 141 -25.09 -19.91 -40.27
N ASP A 142 -24.65 -21.03 -39.68
CA ASP A 142 -23.98 -22.09 -40.44
C ASP A 142 -25.04 -23.03 -41.05
N THR A 143 -24.86 -23.37 -42.33
CA THR A 143 -25.72 -24.28 -43.10
C THR A 143 -25.93 -25.67 -42.49
N LYS A 144 -25.15 -26.07 -41.47
CA LYS A 144 -25.31 -27.35 -40.75
C LYS A 144 -25.90 -27.25 -39.34
N HIS A 145 -25.89 -26.09 -38.70
CA HIS A 145 -26.37 -25.94 -37.32
C HIS A 145 -27.09 -24.60 -37.17
N SER A 146 -28.35 -24.63 -36.71
CA SER A 146 -29.11 -23.42 -36.38
C SER A 146 -28.28 -22.48 -35.49
N GLY A 147 -28.13 -21.23 -35.94
CA GLY A 147 -27.55 -20.06 -35.27
C GLY A 147 -26.56 -20.31 -34.13
N ILE A 148 -25.27 -20.14 -34.38
CA ILE A 148 -24.24 -20.19 -33.34
C ILE A 148 -23.89 -18.75 -32.95
N THR A 149 -23.93 -18.43 -31.65
CA THR A 149 -23.44 -17.14 -31.14
C THR A 149 -21.92 -17.18 -31.02
N GLN A 150 -21.23 -16.15 -31.53
CA GLN A 150 -19.79 -16.04 -31.37
C GLN A 150 -19.41 -15.83 -29.90
N LEU A 151 -18.26 -16.40 -29.50
CA LEU A 151 -17.69 -16.18 -28.17
C LEU A 151 -17.36 -14.69 -28.01
N VAL A 152 -17.95 -14.03 -27.00
CA VAL A 152 -17.73 -12.62 -26.71
C VAL A 152 -16.22 -12.38 -26.53
N THR A 153 -15.61 -11.73 -27.50
CA THR A 153 -14.20 -11.37 -27.45
C THR A 153 -14.10 -10.07 -26.67
N ILE A 154 -13.71 -10.16 -25.40
CA ILE A 154 -13.45 -8.98 -24.57
C ILE A 154 -12.14 -8.36 -25.07
N THR A 155 -12.21 -7.54 -26.12
CA THR A 155 -11.05 -6.80 -26.64
C THR A 155 -10.57 -5.82 -25.58
N HIS A 156 -9.26 -5.93 -25.27
CA HIS A 156 -8.57 -5.34 -24.13
C HIS A 156 -8.02 -3.94 -24.41
#